data_AF-A0A925ZKR0-F1
#
_entry.id   AF-A0A925ZKR0-F1
#
_cell.length_a   1.000
_cell.length_b   1.000
_cell.length_c   1.000
_cell.angle_alpha   90.00
_cell.angle_beta   90.00
_cell.angle_gamma   90.00
#
_symmetry.space_group_name_H-M   'P 1'
#
loop_
_entity.id
_entity.type
_entity.pdbx_description
1 polymer ?
#
loop_
_entity_poly.entity_id
_entity_poly.type
_entity_poly.pdbx_seq_one_letter_code
_entity_poly.pdbx_strand_id
1 'polypeptide(L)'
;MESPVQLVIRTLATGGDAVGHPSGDETPSTWFVADALPGERVLAESVRAARKHVIGRVLEVLEPSAQRVVPPCPLEGICGGCGWQHIEVRAQHELKRVIVRDALRGLGVEPVLGPNPGGDGLNYRRRARLHYRKQDGELVLGFHRRRSGEVIDVPRCPVLVPALAHAVARLRRVADVLPAEGEVLGLAEGKQAILGLPGVRPVP
;
A
#
# COMPACT_ATOMS: atom_id res chain seq x y z
N MET A 1 9.90 8.89 -23.69
CA MET A 1 10.14 7.93 -22.61
C MET A 1 11.61 7.57 -22.69
N GLU A 2 12.37 7.86 -21.64
CA GLU A 2 13.77 7.45 -21.54
C GLU A 2 13.85 5.93 -21.31
N SER A 3 14.96 5.33 -21.71
CA SER A 3 15.24 3.92 -21.49
C SER A 3 15.24 3.58 -19.99
N PRO A 4 14.82 2.37 -19.58
CA PRO A 4 14.91 1.94 -18.19
C PRO A 4 16.35 2.04 -17.66
N VAL A 5 16.48 2.47 -16.40
CA VAL A 5 17.75 2.69 -15.70
C VAL A 5 17.84 1.75 -14.51
N GLN A 6 19.03 1.20 -14.27
CA GLN A 6 19.29 0.44 -13.05
C GLN A 6 19.56 1.39 -11.89
N LEU A 7 18.86 1.20 -10.77
CA LEU A 7 19.00 1.98 -9.55
C LEU A 7 19.55 1.13 -8.42
N VAL A 8 20.45 1.72 -7.63
CA VAL A 8 20.85 1.17 -6.33
C VAL A 8 20.07 1.90 -5.24
N ILE A 9 19.23 1.16 -4.51
CA ILE A 9 18.36 1.71 -3.48
C ILE A 9 19.12 1.85 -2.16
N ARG A 10 19.13 3.05 -1.59
CA ARG A 10 19.94 3.38 -0.42
C ARG A 10 19.14 3.55 0.84
N THR A 11 17.97 4.19 0.75
CA THR A 11 17.14 4.52 1.90
C THR A 11 15.68 4.65 1.48
N LEU A 12 14.80 4.95 2.44
CA LEU A 12 13.41 5.33 2.20
C LEU A 12 13.20 6.79 2.55
N ALA A 13 12.40 7.49 1.76
CA ALA A 13 11.91 8.81 2.09
C ALA A 13 10.80 8.73 3.15
N THR A 14 10.44 9.86 3.75
CA THR A 14 9.36 9.94 4.75
C THR A 14 8.01 9.42 4.24
N GLY A 15 7.74 9.57 2.94
CA GLY A 15 6.53 9.04 2.28
C GLY A 15 6.55 7.52 2.04
N GLY A 16 7.65 6.84 2.37
CA GLY A 16 7.84 5.41 2.18
C GLY A 16 8.25 4.99 0.77
N ASP A 17 8.45 5.95 -0.14
CA ASP A 17 9.10 5.70 -1.43
C ASP A 17 10.59 5.43 -1.21
N ALA A 18 11.13 4.47 -1.95
CA ALA A 18 12.55 4.17 -1.98
C ALA A 18 13.34 5.25 -2.71
N VAL A 19 14.50 5.58 -2.15
CA VAL A 19 15.42 6.58 -2.69
C VAL A 19 16.64 5.86 -3.23
N GLY A 20 16.87 6.00 -4.53
CA GLY A 20 17.98 5.38 -5.25
C GLY A 20 18.68 6.33 -6.20
N HIS A 21 19.80 5.88 -6.72
CA HIS A 21 20.58 6.58 -7.75
C HIS A 21 20.93 5.61 -8.88
N PRO A 22 21.08 6.09 -10.12
CA PRO A 22 21.56 5.28 -11.22
C PRO A 22 22.88 4.58 -10.89
N SER A 23 23.04 3.32 -11.31
CA SER A 23 24.32 2.63 -11.24
C SER A 23 25.22 3.08 -12.40
N GLY A 24 26.16 4.00 -12.16
CA GLY A 24 27.10 4.49 -13.17
C GLY A 24 27.67 5.88 -12.84
N ASP A 25 28.55 6.38 -13.72
CA ASP A 25 29.28 7.66 -13.56
C ASP A 25 28.50 8.91 -14.04
N GLU A 26 27.28 8.74 -14.56
CA GLU A 26 26.45 9.89 -14.93
C GLU A 26 25.89 10.58 -13.67
N THR A 27 25.79 11.91 -13.73
CA THR A 27 25.36 12.80 -12.64
C THR A 27 24.28 12.16 -11.75
N PRO A 28 24.48 12.04 -10.42
CA PRO A 28 23.56 11.29 -9.57
C PRO A 28 22.23 12.03 -9.46
N SER A 29 21.30 11.69 -10.34
CA SER A 29 19.90 12.07 -10.18
C SER A 29 19.32 11.23 -9.05
N THR A 30 18.63 11.88 -8.10
CA THR A 30 17.93 11.17 -7.03
C THR A 30 16.60 10.66 -7.57
N TRP A 31 16.37 9.36 -7.49
CA TRP A 31 15.14 8.69 -7.91
C TRP A 31 14.29 8.32 -6.71
N PHE A 32 13.00 8.63 -6.78
CA PHE A 32 11.98 8.15 -5.86
C PHE A 32 11.13 7.10 -6.57
N VAL A 33 11.15 5.88 -6.06
CA VAL A 33 10.41 4.75 -6.64
C VAL A 33 9.62 4.03 -5.57
N ALA A 34 8.40 3.62 -5.89
CA ALA A 34 7.63 2.75 -5.02
C ALA A 34 8.13 1.30 -5.09
N ASP A 35 7.79 0.50 -4.09
CA ASP A 35 7.90 -0.97 -4.11
C ASP A 35 9.33 -1.54 -4.17
N ALA A 36 10.33 -0.75 -3.77
CA ALA A 36 11.70 -1.18 -3.55
C ALA A 36 12.15 -0.99 -2.09
N LEU A 37 13.19 -1.73 -1.68
CA LEU A 37 13.78 -1.67 -0.34
C LEU A 37 15.22 -1.19 -0.39
N PRO A 38 15.74 -0.57 0.70
CA PRO A 38 17.17 -0.36 0.87
C PRO A 38 17.97 -1.64 0.69
N GLY A 39 19.11 -1.53 -0.03
CA GLY A 39 19.98 -2.65 -0.37
C GLY A 39 19.63 -3.34 -1.68
N GLU A 40 18.54 -2.98 -2.35
CA GLU A 40 18.15 -3.58 -3.63
C GLU A 40 18.79 -2.90 -4.83
N ARG A 41 18.96 -3.70 -5.89
CA ARG A 41 19.14 -3.20 -7.25
C ARG A 41 17.88 -3.44 -8.05
N VAL A 42 17.37 -2.40 -8.69
CA VAL A 42 16.11 -2.45 -9.44
C VAL A 42 16.28 -1.84 -10.82
N LEU A 43 15.53 -2.35 -11.80
CA LEU A 43 15.32 -1.69 -13.08
C LEU A 43 14.09 -0.78 -12.94
N ALA A 44 14.23 0.49 -13.29
CA ALA A 44 13.15 1.46 -13.16
C ALA A 44 13.03 2.33 -14.41
N GLU A 45 11.82 2.81 -14.68
CA GLU A 45 11.57 3.81 -15.72
C GLU A 45 11.12 5.14 -15.13
N SER A 46 11.41 6.24 -15.83
CA SER A 46 10.99 7.58 -15.44
C SER A 46 9.50 7.76 -15.72
N VAL A 47 8.73 8.12 -14.69
CA VAL A 47 7.32 8.51 -14.81
C VAL A 47 7.20 10.03 -14.92
N ARG A 48 7.98 10.75 -14.11
CA ARG A 48 8.04 12.21 -14.12
C ARG A 48 9.42 12.67 -13.71
N ALA A 49 10.08 13.44 -14.57
CA ALA A 49 11.33 14.11 -14.25
C ALA A 49 11.06 15.55 -13.76
N ALA A 50 11.70 15.94 -12.65
CA ALA A 50 11.78 17.32 -12.18
C ALA A 50 13.24 17.79 -12.18
N ARG A 51 13.48 19.10 -12.06
CA ARG A 51 14.84 19.68 -12.13
C ARG A 51 15.88 19.09 -11.16
N LYS A 52 15.45 18.45 -10.06
CA LYS A 52 16.35 17.94 -9.00
C LYS A 52 16.15 16.46 -8.66
N HIS A 53 15.09 15.82 -9.16
CA HIS A 53 14.78 14.44 -8.85
C HIS A 53 13.89 13.82 -9.91
N VAL A 54 13.87 12.49 -9.95
CA VAL A 54 13.02 11.71 -10.83
C VAL A 54 12.03 10.91 -9.99
N ILE A 55 10.76 10.95 -10.36
CA ILE A 55 9.76 9.98 -9.88
C ILE A 55 9.74 8.85 -10.89
N GLY A 56 10.10 7.65 -10.44
CA GLY A 56 10.14 6.46 -11.28
C GLY A 56 9.17 5.38 -10.84
N ARG A 57 9.09 4.34 -11.66
CA ARG A 57 8.38 3.10 -11.39
C ARG A 57 9.35 1.93 -11.52
N VAL A 58 9.39 1.06 -10.51
CA VAL A 58 10.13 -0.19 -10.60
C VAL A 58 9.47 -1.08 -11.64
N LEU A 59 10.26 -1.54 -12.60
CA LEU A 59 9.88 -2.55 -13.57
C LEU A 59 10.25 -3.94 -13.07
N GLU A 60 11.43 -4.06 -12.48
CA GLU A 60 11.98 -5.34 -12.03
C GLU A 60 12.92 -5.14 -10.84
N VAL A 61 12.91 -6.10 -9.91
CA VAL A 61 13.90 -6.17 -8.82
C VAL A 61 14.96 -7.17 -9.24
N LEU A 62 16.15 -6.66 -9.56
CA LEU A 62 17.27 -7.45 -10.09
C LEU A 62 18.02 -8.17 -8.97
N GLU A 63 18.25 -7.48 -7.86
CA GLU A 63 18.90 -8.01 -6.67
C GLU A 63 18.00 -7.70 -5.46
N PRO A 64 17.16 -8.67 -5.03
CA PRO A 64 16.22 -8.44 -3.92
C PRO A 64 16.96 -8.42 -2.58
N SER A 65 16.44 -7.61 -1.66
CA SER A 65 16.93 -7.57 -0.27
C SER A 65 16.54 -8.84 0.45
N ALA A 66 17.37 -9.30 1.40
CA ALA A 66 17.02 -10.42 2.28
C ALA A 66 15.76 -10.16 3.13
N GLN A 67 15.34 -8.89 3.24
CA GLN A 67 14.13 -8.47 3.95
C GLN A 67 12.90 -8.43 3.04
N ARG A 68 13.04 -8.67 1.73
CA ARG A 68 11.90 -8.76 0.81
C ARG A 68 11.18 -10.09 1.02
N VAL A 69 9.86 -10.04 1.11
CA VAL A 69 8.98 -11.21 1.24
C VAL A 69 7.90 -11.18 0.18
N VAL A 70 7.30 -12.35 -0.10
CA VAL A 70 6.10 -12.42 -0.93
C VAL A 70 4.94 -11.77 -0.16
N PRO A 71 4.26 -10.77 -0.72
CA PRO A 71 3.13 -10.14 -0.05
C PRO A 71 2.02 -11.16 0.29
N PRO A 72 1.47 -11.14 1.51
CA PRO A 72 0.32 -11.98 1.85
C PRO A 72 -0.96 -11.59 1.09
N CYS A 73 -1.05 -10.35 0.61
CA CYS A 73 -2.12 -9.90 -0.29
C CYS A 73 -1.67 -9.99 -1.76
N PRO A 74 -2.39 -10.72 -2.62
CA PRO A 74 -2.06 -10.80 -4.04
C PRO A 74 -2.29 -9.49 -4.81
N LEU A 75 -3.00 -8.53 -4.19
CA LEU A 75 -3.29 -7.22 -4.78
C LEU A 75 -2.30 -6.14 -4.31
N GLU A 76 -1.21 -6.50 -3.64
CA GLU A 76 -0.18 -5.52 -3.31
C GLU A 76 0.41 -4.88 -4.58
N GLY A 77 0.70 -3.58 -4.53
CA GLY A 77 1.13 -2.78 -5.69
C GLY A 77 -0.03 -2.31 -6.58
N ILE A 78 -1.17 -3.01 -6.58
CA ILE A 78 -2.37 -2.66 -7.36
C ILE A 78 -3.38 -1.92 -6.49
N CYS A 79 -3.74 -2.49 -5.33
CA CYS A 79 -4.63 -1.88 -4.35
C CYS A 79 -3.96 -0.70 -3.66
N GLY A 80 -4.65 0.43 -3.51
CA GLY A 80 -4.13 1.60 -2.80
C GLY A 80 -4.11 1.48 -1.28
N GLY A 81 -4.49 0.32 -0.71
CA GLY A 81 -4.73 0.16 0.72
C GLY A 81 -3.51 -0.22 1.57
N CYS A 82 -2.51 -0.86 0.98
CA CYS A 82 -1.24 -1.24 1.61
C CYS A 82 -0.09 -0.75 0.72
N GLY A 83 1.14 -0.68 1.25
CA GLY A 83 2.29 -0.31 0.42
C GLY A 83 3.61 -0.99 0.78
N TRP A 84 3.70 -1.68 1.92
CA TRP A 84 4.94 -2.28 2.44
C TRP A 84 4.79 -3.78 2.67
N GLN A 85 3.79 -4.45 2.08
CA GLN A 85 3.57 -5.88 2.34
C GLN A 85 4.65 -6.78 1.74
N HIS A 86 5.45 -6.25 0.82
CA HIS A 86 6.62 -6.89 0.25
C HIS A 86 7.86 -6.81 1.16
N ILE A 87 7.75 -6.19 2.34
CA ILE A 87 8.80 -6.02 3.35
C ILE A 87 8.47 -6.89 4.56
N GLU A 88 9.43 -7.66 5.06
CA GLU A 88 9.30 -8.41 6.31
C GLU A 88 8.89 -7.50 7.47
N VAL A 89 8.00 -7.95 8.36
CA VAL A 89 7.33 -7.06 9.32
C VAL A 89 8.29 -6.40 10.32
N ARG A 90 9.32 -7.11 10.78
CA ARG A 90 10.33 -6.53 11.67
C ARG A 90 11.16 -5.48 10.91
N ALA A 91 11.51 -5.75 9.66
CA ALA A 91 12.15 -4.77 8.79
C ALA A 91 11.26 -3.52 8.59
N GLN A 92 9.93 -3.67 8.43
CA GLN A 92 9.02 -2.53 8.37
C GLN A 92 9.10 -1.66 9.64
N HIS A 93 9.18 -2.28 10.82
CA HIS A 93 9.30 -1.55 12.08
C HIS A 93 10.61 -0.77 12.15
N GLU A 94 11.73 -1.40 11.79
CA GLU A 94 13.05 -0.74 11.79
C GLU A 94 13.13 0.39 10.77
N LEU A 95 12.61 0.19 9.56
CA LEU A 95 12.59 1.21 8.52
C LEU A 95 11.76 2.44 8.95
N LYS A 96 10.62 2.24 9.61
CA LYS A 96 9.84 3.35 10.20
C LYS A 96 10.62 4.10 11.28
N ARG A 97 11.39 3.39 12.11
CA ARG A 97 12.25 4.02 13.12
C ARG A 97 13.34 4.86 12.47
N VAL A 98 13.95 4.37 11.40
CA VAL A 98 14.94 5.13 10.61
C VAL A 98 14.29 6.40 10.05
N ILE A 99 13.15 6.29 9.37
CA ILE A 99 12.42 7.44 8.82
C ILE A 99 12.14 8.51 9.88
N VAL A 100 11.58 8.13 11.03
CA VAL A 100 11.27 9.07 12.12
C VAL A 100 12.54 9.70 12.67
N ARG A 101 13.60 8.90 12.86
CA ARG A 101 14.89 9.38 13.37
C ARG A 101 15.53 10.40 12.45
N ASP A 102 15.59 10.09 11.16
CA ASP A 102 16.21 10.96 10.15
C ASP A 102 15.41 12.26 10.00
N ALA A 103 14.08 12.18 10.04
CA ALA A 103 13.22 13.37 10.03
C ALA A 103 13.47 14.28 11.24
N LEU A 104 13.61 13.73 12.46
CA LEU A 104 13.87 14.52 13.67
C LEU A 104 15.29 15.08 13.71
N ARG A 105 16.28 14.31 13.28
CA ARG A 105 17.67 14.79 13.14
C ARG A 105 17.79 15.92 12.12
N GLY A 106 17.03 15.87 11.03
CA GLY A 106 16.93 16.96 10.07
C GLY A 106 16.41 18.27 10.67
N LEU A 107 15.72 18.20 11.82
CA LEU A 107 15.26 19.36 12.59
C LEU A 107 16.21 19.70 13.77
N GLY A 108 17.37 19.05 13.87
CA GLY A 108 18.32 19.23 14.97
C GLY A 108 17.94 18.52 16.27
N VAL A 109 16.98 17.58 16.23
CA VAL A 109 16.52 16.83 17.41
C VAL A 109 17.08 15.41 17.37
N GLU A 110 17.79 14.99 18.41
CA GLU A 110 18.20 13.59 18.57
C GLU A 110 17.10 12.80 19.31
N PRO A 111 16.42 11.84 18.67
CA PRO A 111 15.26 11.21 19.28
C PRO A 111 15.61 9.96 20.08
N VAL A 112 15.04 9.85 21.27
CA VAL A 112 15.01 8.60 22.04
C VAL A 112 13.76 7.82 21.66
N LEU A 113 13.91 6.83 20.78
CA LEU A 113 12.79 6.02 20.30
C LEU A 113 12.59 4.78 21.19
N GLY A 114 11.49 4.75 21.95
CA GLY A 114 11.08 3.58 22.75
C GLY A 114 10.71 2.34 21.92
N PRO A 115 10.38 1.20 22.56
CA PRO A 115 10.01 -0.01 21.84
C PRO A 115 8.76 0.20 20.98
N ASN A 116 8.75 -0.38 19.79
CA ASN A 116 7.54 -0.40 18.95
C ASN A 116 6.67 -1.58 19.41
N PRO A 117 5.46 -1.34 19.97
CA PRO A 117 4.58 -2.43 20.39
C PRO A 117 4.19 -3.35 19.23
N GLY A 118 4.26 -2.84 17.98
CA GLY A 118 4.17 -3.62 16.76
C GLY A 118 2.87 -4.42 16.59
N GLY A 119 2.85 -5.21 15.53
CA GLY A 119 1.87 -6.27 15.26
C GLY A 119 2.46 -7.23 14.22
N ASP A 120 1.77 -8.32 13.92
CA ASP A 120 2.17 -9.29 12.88
C ASP A 120 1.97 -8.75 11.45
N GLY A 121 1.43 -7.54 11.30
CA GLY A 121 1.18 -6.87 10.03
C GLY A 121 -0.14 -7.27 9.36
N LEU A 122 -0.92 -8.18 9.98
CA LEU A 122 -2.17 -8.71 9.45
C LEU A 122 -3.31 -8.58 10.47
N ASN A 123 -4.55 -8.84 10.04
CA ASN A 123 -5.71 -8.95 10.93
C ASN A 123 -5.91 -7.80 11.95
N TYR A 124 -5.43 -6.59 11.67
CA TYR A 124 -5.46 -5.47 12.63
C TYR A 124 -6.53 -4.43 12.29
N ARG A 125 -6.99 -4.38 11.03
CA ARG A 125 -7.91 -3.35 10.52
C ARG A 125 -9.35 -3.70 10.91
N ARG A 126 -9.83 -3.05 11.97
CA ARG A 126 -11.21 -3.17 12.50
C ARG A 126 -12.21 -2.22 11.85
N ARG A 127 -11.74 -1.23 11.09
CA ARG A 127 -12.58 -0.25 10.38
C ARG A 127 -12.15 -0.18 8.92
N ALA A 128 -13.10 -0.21 8.00
CA ALA A 128 -12.83 -0.08 6.58
C ALA A 128 -13.97 0.66 5.88
N ARG A 129 -13.63 1.57 4.97
CA ARG A 129 -14.55 2.11 3.98
C ARG A 129 -14.23 1.42 2.66
N LEU A 130 -15.17 0.63 2.17
CA LEU A 130 -15.06 0.00 0.86
C LEU A 130 -15.96 0.75 -0.12
N HIS A 131 -15.63 0.65 -1.39
CA HIS A 131 -16.40 1.20 -2.48
C HIS A 131 -16.92 0.04 -3.33
N TYR A 132 -18.09 0.22 -3.92
CA TYR A 132 -18.62 -0.76 -4.87
C TYR A 132 -19.24 -0.10 -6.09
N ARG A 133 -19.23 -0.84 -7.19
CA ARG A 133 -19.93 -0.53 -8.43
C ARG A 133 -20.36 -1.82 -9.12
N LYS A 134 -21.49 -1.81 -9.82
CA LYS A 134 -21.90 -2.84 -10.76
C LYS A 134 -21.26 -2.57 -12.12
N GLN A 135 -20.45 -3.52 -12.61
CA GLN A 135 -19.81 -3.47 -13.92
C GLN A 135 -20.18 -4.75 -14.68
N ASP A 136 -20.81 -4.60 -15.84
CA ASP A 136 -21.27 -5.73 -16.68
C ASP A 136 -22.16 -6.73 -15.92
N GLY A 137 -22.95 -6.24 -14.96
CA GLY A 137 -23.82 -7.05 -14.10
C GLY A 137 -23.15 -7.62 -12.86
N GLU A 138 -21.81 -7.56 -12.78
CA GLU A 138 -21.03 -8.08 -11.65
C GLU A 138 -20.71 -7.00 -10.61
N LEU A 139 -20.66 -7.40 -9.34
CA LEU A 139 -20.27 -6.51 -8.26
C LEU A 139 -18.75 -6.40 -8.14
N VAL A 140 -18.22 -5.24 -8.48
CA VAL A 140 -16.87 -4.82 -8.10
C VAL A 140 -16.95 -4.24 -6.69
N LEU A 141 -16.37 -4.92 -5.70
CA LEU A 141 -16.38 -4.50 -4.30
C LEU A 141 -14.95 -4.49 -3.75
N GLY A 142 -14.47 -3.32 -3.30
CA GLY A 142 -13.13 -3.23 -2.76
C GLY A 142 -12.67 -1.82 -2.42
N PHE A 143 -11.46 -1.49 -2.84
CA PHE A 143 -10.80 -0.22 -2.57
C PHE A 143 -10.39 0.44 -3.89
N HIS A 144 -9.95 1.69 -3.82
CA HIS A 144 -9.39 2.34 -5.01
C HIS A 144 -8.03 1.73 -5.39
N ARG A 145 -7.78 1.63 -6.70
CA ARG A 145 -6.45 1.35 -7.26
C ARG A 145 -5.46 2.40 -6.78
N ARG A 146 -4.20 2.00 -6.59
CA ARG A 146 -3.12 2.89 -6.14
C ARG A 146 -3.02 4.09 -7.07
N ARG A 147 -3.06 5.30 -6.49
CA ARG A 147 -2.98 6.59 -7.20
C ARG A 147 -4.06 6.76 -8.31
N SER A 148 -5.23 6.16 -8.14
CA SER A 148 -6.39 6.27 -9.04
C SER A 148 -7.70 6.35 -8.24
N GLY A 149 -8.77 6.87 -8.85
CA GLY A 149 -10.14 6.84 -8.32
C GLY A 149 -10.93 5.58 -8.72
N GLU A 150 -10.32 4.69 -9.50
CA GLU A 150 -10.96 3.47 -9.97
C GLU A 150 -11.09 2.43 -8.85
N VAL A 151 -12.29 1.90 -8.64
CA VAL A 151 -12.54 0.81 -7.69
C VAL A 151 -12.04 -0.50 -8.28
N ILE A 152 -11.24 -1.25 -7.53
CA ILE A 152 -10.84 -2.61 -7.89
C ILE A 152 -11.55 -3.63 -7.02
N ASP A 153 -11.80 -4.81 -7.59
CA ASP A 153 -12.39 -5.90 -6.85
C ASP A 153 -11.39 -6.49 -5.85
N VAL A 154 -11.81 -6.61 -4.59
CA VAL A 154 -10.98 -7.14 -3.50
C VAL A 154 -11.73 -8.32 -2.87
N PRO A 155 -11.47 -9.56 -3.31
CA PRO A 155 -12.17 -10.74 -2.79
C PRO A 155 -11.73 -11.08 -1.35
N ARG A 156 -10.47 -10.79 -1.01
CA ARG A 156 -9.90 -11.01 0.33
C ARG A 156 -8.94 -9.88 0.68
N CYS A 157 -9.02 -9.38 1.90
CA CYS A 157 -8.10 -8.37 2.43
C CYS A 157 -7.46 -8.88 3.73
N PRO A 158 -6.19 -9.34 3.70
CA PRO A 158 -5.51 -9.96 4.85
C PRO A 158 -5.34 -9.07 6.08
N VAL A 159 -5.44 -7.75 5.92
CA VAL A 159 -5.31 -6.81 7.05
C VAL A 159 -6.63 -6.64 7.81
N LEU A 160 -7.78 -7.01 7.23
CA LEU A 160 -9.05 -6.95 7.94
C LEU A 160 -9.10 -8.02 9.03
N VAL A 161 -9.64 -7.67 10.20
CA VAL A 161 -9.95 -8.68 11.22
C VAL A 161 -10.92 -9.75 10.65
N PRO A 162 -10.86 -11.02 11.09
CA PRO A 162 -11.67 -12.10 10.54
C PRO A 162 -13.18 -11.80 10.49
N ALA A 163 -13.73 -11.18 11.53
CA ALA A 163 -15.15 -10.83 11.58
C ALA A 163 -15.54 -9.86 10.46
N LEU A 164 -14.71 -8.85 10.19
CA LEU A 164 -14.96 -7.86 9.15
C LEU A 164 -14.73 -8.45 7.75
N ALA A 165 -13.66 -9.23 7.57
CA ALA A 165 -13.39 -9.93 6.32
C ALA A 165 -14.57 -10.86 5.94
N HIS A 166 -15.11 -11.59 6.91
CA HIS A 166 -16.28 -12.44 6.71
C HIS A 166 -17.52 -11.62 6.33
N ALA A 167 -17.82 -10.54 7.04
CA ALA A 167 -18.97 -9.69 6.74
C ALA A 167 -18.89 -9.11 5.32
N VAL A 168 -17.73 -8.57 4.92
CA VAL A 168 -17.50 -8.04 3.56
C VAL A 168 -17.70 -9.12 2.50
N ALA A 169 -17.19 -10.33 2.72
CA ALA A 169 -17.40 -11.44 1.79
C ALA A 169 -18.88 -11.84 1.66
N ARG A 170 -19.66 -11.69 2.74
CA ARG A 170 -21.11 -11.98 2.73
C ARG A 170 -21.92 -10.92 1.98
N LEU A 171 -21.46 -9.67 1.96
CA LEU A 171 -22.12 -8.60 1.20
C LEU A 171 -22.26 -8.92 -0.30
N ARG A 172 -21.28 -9.63 -0.87
CA ARG A 172 -21.32 -10.08 -2.27
C ARG A 172 -22.54 -10.95 -2.60
N ARG A 173 -23.12 -11.63 -1.61
CA ARG A 173 -24.31 -12.49 -1.80
C ARG A 173 -25.62 -11.70 -1.93
N VAL A 174 -25.58 -10.41 -1.61
CA VAL A 174 -26.74 -9.51 -1.74
C VAL A 174 -26.46 -8.40 -2.76
N ALA A 175 -25.55 -8.66 -3.72
CA ALA A 175 -25.17 -7.73 -4.77
C ALA A 175 -26.38 -7.20 -5.56
N ASP A 176 -27.38 -8.05 -5.78
CA ASP A 176 -28.56 -7.73 -6.60
C ASP A 176 -29.35 -6.55 -6.04
N VAL A 177 -29.48 -6.46 -4.70
CA VAL A 177 -30.25 -5.41 -4.04
C VAL A 177 -29.44 -4.13 -3.77
N LEU A 178 -28.12 -4.15 -4.03
CA LEU A 178 -27.32 -2.93 -3.93
C LEU A 178 -27.63 -1.98 -5.11
N PRO A 179 -27.55 -0.67 -4.90
CA PRO A 179 -27.52 0.31 -6.00
C PRO A 179 -26.40 0.05 -7.01
N ALA A 180 -26.41 0.79 -8.12
CA ALA A 180 -25.38 0.69 -9.16
C ALA A 180 -23.97 0.98 -8.64
N GLU A 181 -23.82 1.90 -7.69
CA GLU A 181 -22.56 2.19 -7.02
C GLU A 181 -22.81 2.78 -5.63
N GLY A 182 -21.76 2.78 -4.79
CA GLY A 182 -21.84 3.33 -3.45
C GLY A 182 -20.69 2.90 -2.56
N GLU A 183 -20.92 2.94 -1.25
CA GLU A 183 -19.90 2.68 -0.25
C GLU A 183 -20.40 1.76 0.85
N VAL A 184 -19.46 1.10 1.52
CA VAL A 184 -19.70 0.21 2.65
C VAL A 184 -18.81 0.66 3.80
N LEU A 185 -19.43 1.02 4.91
CA LEU A 185 -18.73 1.36 6.16
C LEU A 185 -18.71 0.12 7.06
N GLY A 186 -17.56 -0.51 7.15
CA GLY A 186 -17.33 -1.66 8.01
C GLY A 186 -16.73 -1.29 9.35
N LEU A 187 -17.30 -1.81 10.43
CA LEU A 187 -16.77 -1.74 11.79
C LEU A 187 -16.81 -3.14 12.42
N ALA A 188 -15.74 -3.55 13.10
CA ALA A 188 -15.71 -4.79 13.85
C ALA A 188 -15.30 -4.57 15.31
N GLU A 189 -15.96 -5.32 16.18
CA GLU A 189 -15.73 -5.36 17.62
C GLU A 189 -15.77 -6.82 18.08
N GLY A 190 -14.65 -7.31 18.63
CA GLY A 190 -14.49 -8.71 19.00
C GLY A 190 -14.74 -9.65 17.81
N LYS A 191 -15.77 -10.49 17.94
CA LYS A 191 -16.17 -11.49 16.93
C LYS A 191 -17.30 -10.99 16.02
N GLN A 192 -17.76 -9.76 16.20
CA GLN A 192 -18.86 -9.18 15.44
C GLN A 192 -18.38 -8.11 14.48
N ALA A 193 -19.14 -7.93 13.39
CA ALA A 193 -18.93 -6.85 12.44
C ALA A 193 -20.27 -6.29 11.98
N ILE A 194 -20.31 -4.98 11.76
CA ILE A 194 -21.44 -4.23 11.25
C ILE A 194 -20.99 -3.63 9.92
N LEU A 195 -21.85 -3.76 8.91
CA LEU A 195 -21.71 -3.08 7.62
C LEU A 195 -22.82 -2.04 7.50
N GLY A 196 -22.45 -0.77 7.43
CA GLY A 196 -23.34 0.31 7.05
C GLY A 196 -23.27 0.56 5.55
N LEU A 197 -24.43 0.79 4.93
CA LEU A 197 -24.55 1.14 3.52
C LEU A 197 -25.05 2.59 3.40
N PRO A 198 -24.19 3.60 3.57
CA PRO A 198 -24.60 5.00 3.48
C PRO A 198 -25.23 5.29 2.11
N GLY A 199 -26.34 6.02 2.11
CA GLY A 199 -27.03 6.41 0.87
C GLY A 199 -27.92 5.35 0.24
N VAL A 200 -27.89 4.09 0.72
CA VAL A 200 -28.90 3.09 0.36
C VAL A 200 -30.18 3.40 1.13
N ARG A 201 -31.15 4.01 0.44
CA ARG A 201 -32.49 4.20 1.02
C ARG A 201 -33.21 2.85 1.05
N PRO A 202 -33.97 2.53 2.12
CA PRO A 202 -34.90 1.41 2.07
C PRO A 202 -35.83 1.62 0.88
N VAL A 203 -36.00 0.60 0.03
CA VAL A 203 -37.10 0.60 -0.93
C VAL A 203 -38.38 0.46 -0.10
N PRO A 204 -39.36 1.38 -0.23
CA PRO A 204 -40.61 1.33 0.53
C PRO A 204 -41.42 0.06 0.25
#